data_AF-A0A6A3LQC4-F1
#
_entry.id   AF-A0A6A3LQC4-F1
#
_cell.length_a   1.000
_cell.length_b   1.000
_cell.length_c   1.000
_cell.angle_alpha   90.00
_cell.angle_beta   90.00
_cell.angle_gamma   90.00
#
_symmetry.space_group_name_H-M   'P 1'
#
loop_
_entity.id
_entity.type
_entity.pdbx_description
1 polymer ?
#
loop_
_entity_poly.entity_id
_entity_poly.type
_entity_poly.pdbx_seq_one_letter_code
_entity_poly.pdbx_strand_id
1 'polypeptide(L)'
;MSSVVGVSVLVRVALEVKQSKERQFTDAHGELLATLPPDDLRLLQAASELVARDLVVKVTATPSQRCFYRVESLNKYKRRDRDADTSVDSVNVSATQPFDESMVSGGGANYYNCFSHYCTCAAFHETTVATSATAMCKHMVARLLADATGQFQTMQVEDVHFAQMLCPPPPADGDDSRLFSPGR
;
A
#
# COMPACT_ATOMS: atom_id res chain seq x y z
N MET A 1 5.56 4.58 -14.89
CA MET A 1 6.36 4.80 -13.67
C MET A 1 6.56 6.30 -13.55
N SER A 2 6.49 6.87 -12.35
CA SER A 2 6.49 8.34 -12.21
C SER A 2 7.83 8.97 -12.60
N SER A 3 7.82 9.97 -13.47
CA SER A 3 8.99 10.83 -13.71
C SER A 3 9.30 11.71 -12.49
N VAL A 4 10.54 12.19 -12.33
CA VAL A 4 10.92 13.08 -11.20
C VAL A 4 10.06 14.36 -11.18
N VAL A 5 9.81 14.92 -12.38
CA VAL A 5 8.91 16.07 -12.55
C VAL A 5 7.48 15.70 -12.18
N GLY A 6 7.00 14.53 -12.63
CA GLY A 6 5.66 14.07 -12.30
C GLY A 6 5.45 13.82 -10.82
N VAL A 7 6.43 13.29 -10.10
CA VAL A 7 6.39 13.15 -8.64
C VAL A 7 6.23 14.52 -7.98
N SER A 8 7.00 15.52 -8.44
CA SER A 8 6.95 16.88 -7.90
C SER A 8 5.57 17.52 -8.11
N VAL A 9 5.01 17.38 -9.31
CA VAL A 9 3.65 17.86 -9.65
C VAL A 9 2.60 17.17 -8.78
N LEU A 10 2.63 15.84 -8.69
CA LEU A 10 1.68 15.05 -7.89
C LEU A 10 1.72 15.42 -6.41
N VAL A 11 2.92 15.53 -5.83
CA VAL A 11 3.11 15.93 -4.43
C VAL A 11 2.61 17.35 -4.21
N ARG A 12 2.91 18.29 -5.12
CA ARG A 12 2.47 19.68 -4.99
C ARG A 12 0.95 19.78 -4.99
N VAL A 13 0.29 19.18 -5.99
CA VAL A 13 -1.17 19.20 -6.11
C VAL A 13 -1.82 18.57 -4.88
N ALA A 14 -1.33 17.41 -4.43
CA ALA A 14 -1.88 16.74 -3.25
C ALA A 14 -1.72 17.57 -1.96
N LEU A 15 -0.59 18.28 -1.80
CA LEU A 15 -0.39 19.18 -0.67
C LEU A 15 -1.36 20.37 -0.70
N GLU A 16 -1.57 20.98 -1.87
CA GLU A 16 -2.53 22.09 -2.03
C GLU A 16 -3.96 21.63 -1.72
N VAL A 17 -4.38 20.46 -2.24
CA VAL A 17 -5.67 19.86 -1.93
C VAL A 17 -5.80 19.60 -0.42
N LYS A 18 -4.78 19.01 0.21
CA LYS A 18 -4.79 18.73 1.66
C LYS A 18 -4.93 19.98 2.53
N GLN A 19 -4.30 21.09 2.11
CA GLN A 19 -4.32 22.37 2.80
C GLN A 19 -5.58 23.19 2.51
N SER A 20 -6.27 22.89 1.42
CA SER A 20 -7.55 23.52 1.11
C SER A 20 -8.60 23.16 2.15
N LYS A 21 -9.55 24.09 2.39
CA LYS A 21 -10.65 23.88 3.34
C LYS A 21 -11.57 22.75 2.92
N GLU A 22 -11.80 22.62 1.61
CA GLU A 22 -12.76 21.69 1.02
C GLU A 22 -12.16 20.30 0.76
N ARG A 23 -10.83 20.18 0.70
CA ARG A 23 -10.11 18.94 0.34
C ARG A 23 -10.55 18.36 -1.01
N GLN A 24 -10.83 19.24 -1.96
CA GLN A 24 -11.27 18.87 -3.30
C GLN A 24 -10.28 19.35 -4.36
N PHE A 25 -10.27 18.64 -5.48
CA PHE A 25 -9.55 19.06 -6.68
C PHE A 25 -10.30 20.23 -7.34
N THR A 26 -9.54 21.17 -7.89
CA THR A 26 -10.05 22.36 -8.60
C THR A 26 -9.55 22.31 -10.04
N ASP A 27 -10.09 23.18 -10.90
CA ASP A 27 -9.67 23.26 -12.29
C ASP A 27 -8.17 23.58 -12.42
N ALA A 28 -7.63 24.45 -11.56
CA ALA A 28 -6.19 24.75 -11.51
C ALA A 28 -5.34 23.53 -11.18
N HIS A 29 -5.81 22.65 -10.27
CA HIS A 29 -5.14 21.38 -10.00
C HIS A 29 -5.20 20.47 -11.25
N GLY A 30 -6.32 20.46 -11.97
CA GLY A 30 -6.50 19.72 -13.22
C GLY A 30 -5.53 20.16 -14.31
N GLU A 31 -5.33 21.47 -14.48
CA GLU A 31 -4.35 22.04 -15.42
C GLU A 31 -2.92 21.59 -15.10
N LEU A 32 -2.54 21.60 -13.81
CA LEU A 32 -1.23 21.09 -13.39
C LEU A 32 -1.07 19.60 -13.68
N LEU A 33 -2.09 18.79 -13.37
CA LEU A 33 -2.07 17.36 -13.64
C LEU A 33 -2.03 17.05 -15.14
N ALA A 34 -2.62 17.90 -15.98
CA ALA A 34 -2.60 17.73 -17.45
C ALA A 34 -1.18 17.86 -18.05
N THR A 35 -0.23 18.45 -17.33
CA THR A 35 1.18 18.53 -17.75
C THR A 35 1.95 17.22 -17.57
N LEU A 36 1.37 16.24 -16.87
CA LEU A 36 2.01 14.96 -16.61
C LEU A 36 2.18 14.13 -17.89
N PRO A 37 3.30 13.40 -18.05
CA PRO A 37 3.47 12.49 -19.16
C PRO A 37 2.46 11.31 -19.08
N PRO A 38 2.16 10.65 -20.21
CA PRO A 38 1.11 9.61 -20.27
C PRO A 38 1.28 8.47 -19.25
N ASP A 39 2.51 8.08 -18.94
CA ASP A 39 2.77 7.02 -17.97
C ASP A 39 2.48 7.45 -16.52
N ASP A 40 2.60 8.74 -16.22
CA ASP A 40 2.30 9.33 -14.91
C ASP A 40 0.78 9.54 -14.79
N LEU A 41 0.10 9.89 -15.88
CA LEU A 41 -1.37 9.93 -15.94
C LEU A 41 -1.98 8.53 -15.76
N ARG A 42 -1.42 7.49 -16.39
CA ARG A 42 -1.84 6.10 -16.16
C ARG A 42 -1.63 5.66 -14.71
N LEU A 43 -0.51 6.07 -14.13
CA LEU A 43 -0.21 5.81 -12.72
C LEU A 43 -1.25 6.49 -11.80
N LEU A 44 -1.54 7.76 -12.08
CA LEU A 44 -2.55 8.55 -11.37
C LEU A 44 -3.93 7.92 -11.49
N GLN A 45 -4.35 7.52 -12.69
CA GLN A 45 -5.63 6.86 -12.93
C GLN A 45 -5.76 5.57 -12.11
N ALA A 46 -4.74 4.69 -12.15
CA ALA A 46 -4.74 3.46 -11.38
C ALA A 46 -4.76 3.72 -9.86
N ALA A 47 -4.12 4.78 -9.40
CA ALA A 47 -4.16 5.19 -7.99
C ALA A 47 -5.53 5.74 -7.58
N SER A 48 -6.15 6.57 -8.40
CA SER A 48 -7.49 7.12 -8.17
C SER A 48 -8.54 6.01 -8.07
N GLU A 49 -8.41 4.94 -8.85
CA GLU A 49 -9.31 3.79 -8.75
C GLU A 49 -9.22 3.07 -7.39
N LEU A 50 -8.01 2.99 -6.80
CA LEU A 50 -7.84 2.41 -5.46
C LEU A 50 -8.53 3.26 -4.39
N VAL A 51 -8.45 4.59 -4.52
CA VAL A 51 -9.12 5.52 -3.59
C VAL A 51 -10.63 5.48 -3.77
N ALA A 52 -11.13 5.51 -5.01
CA ALA A 52 -12.56 5.48 -5.32
C ALA A 52 -13.27 4.20 -4.87
N ARG A 53 -12.51 3.10 -4.67
CA ARG A 53 -13.00 1.81 -4.16
C ARG A 53 -12.81 1.66 -2.64
N ASP A 54 -12.46 2.74 -1.93
CA ASP A 54 -12.18 2.75 -0.49
C ASP A 54 -11.11 1.74 -0.04
N LEU A 55 -10.12 1.45 -0.89
CA LEU A 55 -9.08 0.44 -0.63
C LEU A 55 -7.87 0.98 0.14
N VAL A 56 -7.97 2.20 0.68
CA VAL A 56 -6.90 2.84 1.43
C VAL A 56 -7.31 2.95 2.90
N VAL A 57 -6.53 2.33 3.78
CA VAL A 57 -6.74 2.33 5.23
C VAL A 57 -5.59 3.07 5.91
N LYS A 58 -5.90 4.10 6.69
CA LYS A 58 -4.95 4.76 7.58
C LYS A 58 -4.91 4.02 8.92
N VAL A 59 -3.77 3.46 9.23
CA VAL A 59 -3.50 2.76 10.49
C VAL A 59 -2.79 3.70 11.43
N THR A 60 -3.36 3.97 12.59
CA THR A 60 -2.78 4.88 13.59
C THR A 60 -2.64 4.15 14.93
N ALA A 61 -1.45 4.25 15.52
CA ALA A 61 -1.12 3.62 16.78
C ALA A 61 -1.52 4.51 17.96
N THR A 62 -1.87 3.87 19.07
CA THR A 62 -2.10 4.50 20.36
C THR A 62 -1.19 3.86 21.41
N PRO A 63 -0.57 4.66 22.32
CA PRO A 63 -0.67 6.11 22.41
C PRO A 63 0.24 6.90 21.45
N SER A 64 1.21 6.28 20.77
CA SER A 64 2.27 7.02 20.04
C SER A 64 1.82 7.90 18.86
N GLN A 65 0.60 7.72 18.35
CA GLN A 65 0.07 8.40 17.16
C GLN A 65 0.88 8.19 15.88
N ARG A 66 1.81 7.23 15.86
CA ARG A 66 2.50 6.82 14.63
C ARG A 66 1.48 6.27 13.65
N CYS A 67 1.61 6.59 12.36
CA CYS A 67 0.68 6.09 11.35
C CYS A 67 1.37 5.66 10.06
N PHE A 68 0.75 4.69 9.38
CA PHE A 68 1.05 4.33 7.99
C PHE A 68 -0.26 4.08 7.23
N TYR A 69 -0.17 3.92 5.92
CA TYR A 69 -1.32 3.60 5.09
C TYR A 69 -1.18 2.18 4.58
N ARG A 70 -2.26 1.41 4.61
CA ARG A 70 -2.36 0.10 3.97
C ARG A 70 -3.25 0.24 2.75
N VAL A 71 -2.75 -0.19 1.60
CA VAL A 71 -3.50 -0.16 0.34
C VAL A 71 -3.81 -1.59 -0.08
N GLU A 72 -5.08 -1.95 -0.19
CA GLU A 72 -5.48 -3.30 -0.59
C GLU A 72 -5.16 -3.59 -2.06
N SER A 73 -4.90 -4.86 -2.37
CA SER A 73 -4.72 -5.27 -3.76
C SER A 73 -6.06 -5.53 -4.44
N LEU A 74 -6.18 -5.10 -5.70
CA LEU A 74 -7.33 -5.39 -6.55
C LEU A 74 -7.51 -6.90 -6.83
N ASN A 75 -6.51 -7.73 -6.50
CA ASN A 75 -6.57 -9.18 -6.73
C ASN A 75 -7.65 -9.88 -5.89
N LYS A 76 -8.03 -9.30 -4.74
CA LYS A 76 -9.16 -9.81 -3.94
C LYS A 76 -10.48 -9.83 -4.71
N TYR A 77 -10.69 -8.88 -5.64
CA TYR A 77 -11.94 -8.76 -6.39
C TYR A 77 -12.01 -9.70 -7.59
N LYS A 78 -10.87 -9.99 -8.25
CA LYS A 78 -10.84 -10.97 -9.36
C LYS A 78 -11.15 -12.40 -8.93
N ARG A 79 -10.86 -12.77 -7.67
CA ARG A 79 -11.26 -14.08 -7.13
C ARG A 79 -12.75 -14.16 -6.87
N ARG A 80 -13.39 -13.08 -6.42
CA ARG A 80 -14.82 -13.08 -6.08
C ARG A 80 -15.73 -13.31 -7.29
N ASP A 81 -15.33 -12.88 -8.48
CA ASP A 81 -16.02 -13.19 -9.74
C ASP A 81 -15.77 -14.64 -10.23
N ARG A 82 -14.72 -15.32 -9.74
CA ARG A 82 -14.36 -16.69 -10.15
C ARG A 82 -14.84 -17.77 -9.18
N ASP A 83 -15.02 -17.41 -7.90
CA ASP A 83 -15.34 -18.33 -6.81
C ASP A 83 -16.84 -18.35 -6.45
N ALA A 84 -17.71 -17.77 -7.29
CA ALA A 84 -19.16 -17.85 -7.13
C ALA A 84 -19.75 -19.27 -7.35
N ASP A 85 -18.90 -20.29 -7.57
CA ASP A 85 -19.35 -21.66 -7.84
C ASP A 85 -18.78 -22.74 -6.89
N THR A 86 -18.07 -22.38 -5.81
CA THR A 86 -17.67 -23.38 -4.79
C THR A 86 -17.58 -22.82 -3.38
N SER A 87 -18.54 -23.27 -2.57
CA SER A 87 -18.58 -23.53 -1.11
C SER A 87 -17.87 -22.60 -0.10
N VAL A 88 -18.66 -22.35 0.94
CA VAL A 88 -18.39 -21.83 2.28
C VAL A 88 -17.14 -22.38 2.99
N ASP A 89 -16.69 -21.59 3.97
CA ASP A 89 -15.60 -21.79 4.93
C ASP A 89 -14.18 -21.46 4.47
N SER A 90 -13.83 -20.17 4.60
CA SER A 90 -12.51 -19.72 5.09
C SER A 90 -12.52 -18.22 5.35
N VAL A 91 -13.04 -17.79 6.51
CA VAL A 91 -12.65 -16.50 7.10
C VAL A 91 -11.23 -16.68 7.66
N ASN A 92 -10.26 -16.83 6.77
CA ASN A 92 -8.87 -16.84 7.18
C ASN A 92 -8.44 -15.38 7.29
N VAL A 93 -8.18 -14.94 8.51
CA VAL A 93 -7.48 -13.69 8.83
C VAL A 93 -6.01 -13.90 8.39
N SER A 94 -5.78 -14.07 7.09
CA SER A 94 -4.45 -14.14 6.52
C SER A 94 -3.90 -12.73 6.51
N ALA A 95 -3.16 -12.42 7.57
CA ALA A 95 -2.13 -11.39 7.58
C ALA A 95 -1.16 -11.69 6.44
N THR A 96 -1.49 -11.28 5.21
CA THR A 96 -0.60 -11.47 4.06
C THR A 96 0.56 -10.52 4.22
N GLN A 97 1.67 -11.13 4.56
CA GLN A 97 2.90 -10.43 4.84
C GLN A 97 3.52 -9.95 3.52
N PRO A 98 4.35 -8.91 3.57
CA PRO A 98 5.15 -8.50 2.42
C PRO A 98 6.26 -9.50 2.05
N PHE A 99 6.38 -10.64 2.74
CA PHE A 99 7.41 -11.66 2.54
C PHE A 99 6.89 -13.11 2.69
N ASP A 100 5.60 -13.35 2.50
CA ASP A 100 5.04 -14.70 2.43
C ASP A 100 5.57 -15.43 1.17
N GLU A 101 6.13 -16.63 1.33
CA GLU A 101 6.59 -17.51 0.23
C GLU A 101 5.48 -17.81 -0.79
N SER A 102 4.20 -17.63 -0.42
CA SER A 102 3.08 -17.69 -1.37
C SER A 102 3.14 -16.64 -2.49
N MET A 103 3.92 -15.56 -2.33
CA MET A 103 4.20 -14.58 -3.40
C MET A 103 4.98 -15.18 -4.58
N VAL A 104 5.72 -16.28 -4.38
CA VAL A 104 6.42 -17.01 -5.45
C VAL A 104 5.46 -17.86 -6.28
N SER A 105 4.28 -18.18 -5.75
CA SER A 105 3.27 -19.03 -6.42
C SER A 105 2.15 -18.25 -7.15
N GLY A 106 2.39 -16.99 -7.53
CA GLY A 106 1.51 -16.23 -8.42
C GLY A 106 0.26 -15.61 -7.77
N GLY A 107 0.09 -15.74 -6.45
CA GLY A 107 -0.92 -15.02 -5.66
C GLY A 107 -0.29 -13.82 -4.95
N GLY A 108 -0.33 -12.64 -5.57
CA GLY A 108 0.25 -11.43 -4.95
C GLY A 108 -0.41 -11.06 -3.59
N ALA A 109 0.28 -10.23 -2.80
CA ALA A 109 -0.17 -9.78 -1.48
C ALA A 109 -1.62 -9.26 -1.46
N ASN A 110 -2.37 -9.49 -0.36
CA ASN A 110 -3.71 -8.91 -0.20
C ASN A 110 -3.67 -7.41 0.08
N TYR A 111 -2.54 -6.88 0.56
CA TYR A 111 -2.34 -5.46 0.82
C TYR A 111 -0.86 -5.07 0.78
N TYR A 112 -0.60 -3.77 0.69
CA TYR A 112 0.74 -3.18 0.72
C TYR A 112 0.82 -2.07 1.76
N ASN A 113 1.82 -2.12 2.63
CA ASN A 113 2.09 -1.04 3.59
C ASN A 113 2.84 0.08 2.86
N CYS A 114 2.35 1.30 3.00
CA CYS A 114 2.80 2.50 2.30
C CYS A 114 3.14 3.61 3.29
N PHE A 115 4.37 4.09 3.20
CA PHE A 115 4.95 5.24 3.89
C PHE A 115 5.19 6.38 2.90
N SER A 116 5.67 7.53 3.37
CA SER A 116 5.94 8.68 2.49
C SER A 116 6.96 8.39 1.40
N HIS A 117 7.96 7.56 1.71
CA HIS A 117 9.09 7.26 0.81
C HIS A 117 9.39 5.77 0.69
N TYR A 118 8.43 4.92 1.07
CA TYR A 118 8.62 3.47 1.06
C TYR A 118 7.28 2.76 0.83
N CYS A 119 7.29 1.72 0.01
CA CYS A 119 6.17 0.82 -0.15
C CYS A 119 6.65 -0.62 -0.15
N THR A 120 5.89 -1.53 0.46
CA THR A 120 6.23 -2.95 0.50
C THR A 120 5.91 -3.72 -0.79
N CYS A 121 5.46 -3.06 -1.85
CA CYS A 121 5.16 -3.75 -3.12
C CYS A 121 6.43 -4.05 -3.93
N ALA A 122 6.46 -5.19 -4.63
CA ALA A 122 7.60 -5.59 -5.46
C ALA A 122 8.01 -4.52 -6.50
N ALA A 123 7.01 -3.90 -7.15
CA ALA A 123 7.26 -2.82 -8.11
C ALA A 123 8.04 -1.64 -7.52
N PHE A 124 7.86 -1.32 -6.23
CA PHE A 124 8.65 -0.29 -5.57
C PHE A 124 10.09 -0.77 -5.33
N HIS A 125 10.28 -1.98 -4.83
CA HIS A 125 11.60 -2.56 -4.54
C HIS A 125 12.46 -2.69 -5.80
N GLU A 126 11.90 -3.24 -6.87
CA GLU A 126 12.59 -3.36 -8.16
C GLU A 126 13.01 -1.99 -8.72
N THR A 127 12.15 -0.98 -8.56
CA THR A 127 12.38 0.37 -9.11
C THR A 127 13.36 1.20 -8.26
N THR A 128 13.25 1.15 -6.93
CA THR A 128 14.16 1.88 -6.02
C THR A 128 15.59 1.39 -6.17
N VAL A 129 15.79 0.09 -6.41
CA VAL A 129 17.12 -0.47 -6.67
C VAL A 129 17.64 -0.05 -8.05
N ALA A 130 16.77 0.10 -9.05
CA ALA A 130 17.18 0.27 -10.45
C ALA A 130 17.28 1.72 -10.97
N THR A 131 16.48 2.68 -10.48
CA THR A 131 16.24 3.92 -11.26
C THR A 131 16.26 5.24 -10.48
N SER A 132 15.62 5.33 -9.31
CA SER A 132 15.48 6.63 -8.63
C SER A 132 15.01 6.51 -7.18
N ALA A 133 15.64 7.28 -6.29
CA ALA A 133 15.24 7.43 -4.88
C ALA A 133 13.87 8.14 -4.71
N THR A 134 13.34 8.78 -5.75
CA THR A 134 12.08 9.54 -5.70
C THR A 134 10.92 8.85 -6.41
N ALA A 135 11.12 7.63 -6.93
CA ALA A 135 10.06 6.91 -7.64
C ALA A 135 8.85 6.61 -6.75
N MET A 136 7.65 6.80 -7.30
CA MET A 136 6.39 6.45 -6.64
C MET A 136 5.70 5.30 -7.38
N CYS A 137 5.31 4.26 -6.63
CA CYS A 137 4.39 3.26 -7.13
C CYS A 137 2.93 3.73 -7.01
N LYS A 138 2.01 3.02 -7.67
CA LYS A 138 0.57 3.38 -7.64
C LYS A 138 -0.01 3.44 -6.23
N HIS A 139 0.47 2.60 -5.31
CA HIS A 139 -0.01 2.55 -3.93
C HIS A 139 0.44 3.80 -3.15
N MET A 140 1.64 4.32 -3.41
CA MET A 140 2.11 5.57 -2.81
C MET A 140 1.31 6.75 -3.33
N VAL A 141 0.98 6.78 -4.63
CA VAL A 141 0.11 7.80 -5.20
C VAL A 141 -1.30 7.69 -4.62
N ALA A 142 -1.86 6.48 -4.46
CA ALA A 142 -3.17 6.27 -3.86
C ALA A 142 -3.23 6.76 -2.40
N ARG A 143 -2.20 6.43 -1.60
CA ARG A 143 -2.01 6.99 -0.26
C ARG A 143 -2.01 8.51 -0.28
N LEU A 144 -1.27 9.12 -1.21
CA LEU A 144 -1.12 10.57 -1.31
C LEU A 144 -2.46 11.25 -1.63
N LEU A 145 -3.20 10.70 -2.60
CA LEU A 145 -4.53 11.17 -2.98
C LEU A 145 -5.52 11.03 -1.82
N ALA A 146 -5.59 9.86 -1.19
CA ALA A 146 -6.46 9.59 -0.06
C ALA A 146 -6.17 10.53 1.13
N ASP A 147 -4.90 10.74 1.47
CA ASP A 147 -4.50 11.65 2.54
C ASP A 147 -4.85 13.12 2.24
N ALA A 148 -4.79 13.51 0.95
CA ALA A 148 -5.16 14.84 0.50
C ALA A 148 -6.66 15.09 0.55
N THR A 149 -7.46 14.14 0.05
CA THR A 149 -8.93 14.26 -0.01
C THR A 149 -9.62 13.87 1.30
N GLY A 150 -8.91 13.19 2.22
CA GLY A 150 -9.52 12.58 3.39
C GLY A 150 -10.30 11.30 3.08
N GLN A 151 -10.17 10.74 1.87
CA GLN A 151 -10.86 9.52 1.45
C GLN A 151 -10.04 8.28 1.80
N PHE A 152 -10.12 7.88 3.07
CA PHE A 152 -9.53 6.64 3.57
C PHE A 152 -10.37 6.08 4.72
N GLN A 153 -10.29 4.77 4.92
CA GLN A 153 -10.79 4.14 6.15
C GLN A 153 -9.78 4.37 7.27
N THR A 154 -10.25 4.43 8.53
CA THR A 154 -9.36 4.62 9.69
C THR A 154 -9.36 3.38 10.56
N MET A 155 -8.18 2.97 11.02
CA MET A 155 -8.00 1.86 11.97
C MET A 155 -7.09 2.32 13.11
N GLN A 156 -7.58 2.17 14.34
CA GLN A 156 -6.82 2.41 15.57
C GLN A 156 -6.28 1.10 16.12
N VAL A 157 -5.01 1.09 16.50
CA VAL A 157 -4.35 -0.08 17.09
C VAL A 157 -3.46 0.32 18.26
N GLU A 158 -3.11 -0.62 19.12
CA GLU A 158 -2.07 -0.41 20.13
C GLU A 158 -0.67 -0.45 19.49
N ASP A 159 0.30 0.19 20.13
CA ASP A 159 1.69 0.24 19.64
C ASP A 159 2.32 -1.16 19.42
N VAL A 160 1.95 -2.15 20.23
CA VAL A 160 2.43 -3.54 20.07
C VAL A 160 1.89 -4.16 18.78
N HIS A 161 0.60 -4.00 18.50
CA HIS A 161 -0.04 -4.49 17.29
C HIS A 161 0.44 -3.72 16.05
N PHE A 162 0.71 -2.42 16.20
CA PHE A 162 1.33 -1.62 15.15
C PHE A 162 2.69 -2.17 14.75
N ALA A 163 3.55 -2.50 15.72
CA ALA A 163 4.85 -3.11 15.45
C ALA A 163 4.71 -4.46 14.72
N GLN A 164 3.79 -5.31 15.15
CA GLN A 164 3.50 -6.60 14.51
C GLN A 164 3.00 -6.44 13.06
N MET A 165 2.26 -5.39 12.74
CA MET A 165 1.81 -5.12 11.37
C MET A 165 2.94 -4.66 10.43
N LEU A 166 4.05 -4.16 10.98
CA LEU A 166 5.25 -3.77 10.23
C LEU A 166 6.24 -4.92 10.12
N CYS A 167 6.43 -5.63 11.23
CA CYS A 167 7.32 -6.77 11.37
C CYS A 167 6.50 -7.92 11.97
N PRO A 168 5.81 -8.70 11.12
CA PRO A 168 5.12 -9.87 11.60
C PRO A 168 6.07 -10.79 12.37
N PRO A 169 5.61 -11.42 13.47
CA PRO A 169 6.42 -12.40 14.16
C PRO A 169 6.81 -13.52 13.19
N PRO A 170 8.02 -14.10 13.32
CA PRO A 170 8.36 -15.30 12.57
C PRO A 170 7.27 -16.35 12.78
N PRO A 171 6.99 -17.21 11.78
CA PRO A 171 6.10 -18.34 12.01
C PRO A 171 6.62 -19.06 13.25
N ALA A 172 5.72 -19.37 14.20
CA ALA A 172 6.10 -20.13 15.37
C ALA A 172 6.67 -21.44 14.86
N ASP A 173 8.00 -21.57 14.90
CA ASP A 173 8.68 -22.79 14.51
C ASP A 173 8.09 -23.91 15.37
N GLY A 174 7.35 -24.79 14.72
CA GLY A 174 7.15 -26.11 15.24
C GLY A 174 8.53 -26.75 15.35
N ASP A 175 8.98 -26.94 16.58
CA ASP A 175 10.04 -27.86 16.99
C ASP A 175 11.50 -27.39 16.79
N ASP A 176 11.91 -26.43 17.62
CA ASP A 176 13.32 -26.06 17.87
C ASP A 176 14.03 -27.14 18.73
N SER A 177 14.05 -28.40 18.29
CA SER A 177 14.65 -29.52 19.03
C SER A 177 15.68 -30.37 18.27
N ARG A 178 16.15 -29.96 17.08
CA ARG A 178 17.02 -30.83 16.26
C ARG A 178 18.34 -30.27 15.73
N LEU A 179 18.88 -29.16 16.22
CA LEU A 179 20.14 -28.60 15.69
C LEU A 179 21.35 -28.55 16.64
N PHE A 180 21.34 -29.29 17.75
CA PHE A 180 22.56 -29.52 18.52
C PHE A 180 22.79 -31.02 18.77
N SER A 181 23.37 -31.70 17.80
CA SER A 181 24.13 -32.93 18.07
C SER A 181 25.57 -32.53 18.41
N PRO A 182 26.05 -32.73 19.66
CA PRO A 182 27.47 -32.59 19.93
C PRO A 182 28.19 -33.81 19.32
N GLY A 183 29.00 -33.56 18.29
CA GLY A 183 29.88 -34.57 17.72
C GLY A 183 30.82 -35.12 18.79
N ARG A 184 30.83 -36.45 18.92
CA ARG A 184 31.94 -37.21 19.53
C ARG A 184 32.92 -37.62 18.45
#